data_AF-A0A7J8WAA3-F1
#
_entry.id   AF-A0A7J8WAA3-F1
#
_cell.length_a   1.000
_cell.length_b   1.000
_cell.length_c   1.000
_cell.angle_alpha   90.00
_cell.angle_beta   90.00
_cell.angle_gamma   90.00
#
_symmetry.space_group_name_H-M   'P 1'
#
loop_
_entity.id
_entity.type
_entity.pdbx_description
1 polymer ?
#
loop_
_entity_poly.entity_id
_entity_poly.type
_entity_poly.pdbx_seq_one_letter_code
_entity_poly.pdbx_strand_id
1 'polypeptide(L)'
;EKGDSLAKGYVSELWDYTCISVTQNSLQELKEIWDRWNDETKQLFYSNYGDLLYLFDVKVDEQLFRALAQYWNPTYSCFTFWKVDLVPTVEEYTALLHCLRLQVNKAYSRVAYVPAFWNKVMNITGMSEQWITARIKQKGECKCIPWKNLRYLILAHPDGKKKVDVFAFSIYGLVIFPRALGHVDEAISDIFD
;
A
#
# COMPACT_ATOMS: atom_id res chain seq x y z
N GLU A 1 -27.37 -11.51 9.39
CA GLU A 1 -26.63 -10.65 10.36
C GLU A 1 -25.42 -11.41 10.90
N LYS A 2 -24.30 -11.39 10.17
CA LYS A 2 -22.99 -11.86 10.65
C LYS A 2 -21.97 -10.98 9.95
N GLY A 3 -21.78 -9.78 10.49
CA GLY A 3 -20.87 -8.78 9.95
C GLY A 3 -20.45 -7.72 10.96
N ASP A 4 -20.92 -7.83 12.21
CA ASP A 4 -20.50 -6.93 13.29
C ASP A 4 -19.29 -7.58 13.97
N SER A 5 -18.15 -6.90 13.91
CA SER A 5 -16.91 -7.36 14.54
C SER A 5 -16.94 -7.18 16.06
N LEU A 6 -17.90 -6.40 16.58
CA LEU A 6 -17.96 -6.01 17.98
C LEU A 6 -18.65 -7.06 18.85
N ALA A 7 -18.14 -7.22 20.07
CA ALA A 7 -18.81 -8.06 21.06
C ALA A 7 -20.19 -7.47 21.43
N LYS A 8 -21.18 -8.32 21.65
CA LYS A 8 -22.55 -7.89 22.01
C LYS A 8 -22.51 -7.00 23.26
N GLY A 9 -22.96 -5.75 23.10
CA GLY A 9 -22.99 -4.76 24.19
C GLY A 9 -21.73 -3.89 24.30
N TYR A 10 -20.76 -4.04 23.38
CA TYR A 10 -19.61 -3.13 23.29
C TYR A 10 -20.07 -1.69 23.03
N VAL A 11 -19.40 -0.75 23.70
CA VAL A 11 -19.56 0.69 23.52
C VAL A 11 -18.16 1.27 23.37
N SER A 12 -17.96 2.09 22.35
CA SER A 12 -16.66 2.71 22.05
C SER A 12 -16.24 3.67 23.16
N GLU A 13 -15.00 3.57 23.60
CA GLU A 13 -14.34 4.58 24.44
C GLU A 13 -13.57 5.54 23.53
N LEU A 14 -13.78 6.85 23.73
CA LEU A 14 -13.04 7.88 23.00
C LEU A 14 -11.69 8.09 23.66
N TRP A 15 -10.62 8.03 22.86
CA TRP A 15 -9.28 8.36 23.34
C TRP A 15 -9.15 9.88 23.52
N ASP A 16 -8.55 10.29 24.64
CA ASP A 16 -8.31 11.71 24.93
C ASP A 16 -7.35 12.36 23.91
N TYR A 17 -6.48 11.56 23.26
CA TYR A 17 -5.53 12.05 22.27
C TYR A 17 -5.00 10.94 21.33
N THR A 18 -5.16 11.12 20.02
CA THR A 18 -4.51 10.29 18.98
C THR A 18 -3.52 11.13 18.18
N CYS A 19 -2.23 10.79 18.24
CA CYS A 19 -1.20 11.47 17.46
C CYS A 19 -1.18 10.92 16.03
N ILE A 20 -1.36 11.79 15.03
CA ILE A 20 -1.25 11.42 13.61
C ILE A 20 -0.19 12.29 12.95
N SER A 21 0.79 11.66 12.33
CA SER A 21 1.65 12.33 11.35
C SER A 21 0.92 12.41 10.02
N VAL A 22 0.77 13.62 9.51
CA VAL A 22 0.14 13.90 8.20
C VAL A 22 1.19 14.12 7.12
N THR A 23 2.45 13.79 7.41
CA THR A 23 3.57 13.98 6.48
C THR A 23 3.46 12.97 5.34
N GLN A 24 3.58 13.45 4.10
CA GLN A 24 3.41 12.63 2.90
C GLN A 24 4.67 12.63 2.04
N ASN A 25 4.81 11.58 1.23
CA ASN A 25 5.79 11.57 0.16
C ASN A 25 5.37 12.56 -0.94
N SER A 26 6.36 13.22 -1.57
CA SER A 26 6.10 13.96 -2.80
C SER A 26 5.75 12.98 -3.91
N LEU A 27 4.60 13.20 -4.55
CA LEU A 27 4.14 12.39 -5.69
C LEU A 27 4.69 12.89 -7.04
N GLN A 28 5.45 13.98 -7.04
CA GLN A 28 5.89 14.66 -8.26
C GLN A 28 6.65 13.71 -9.21
N GLU A 29 7.64 12.97 -8.71
CA GLU A 29 8.41 12.05 -9.55
C GLU A 29 7.57 10.89 -10.08
N LEU A 30 6.58 10.41 -9.31
CA LEU A 30 5.67 9.37 -9.78
C LEU A 30 4.79 9.89 -10.93
N LYS A 31 4.26 11.11 -10.81
CA LYS A 31 3.48 11.79 -11.87
C LYS A 31 4.32 11.99 -13.13
N GLU A 32 5.54 12.50 -12.99
CA GLU A 32 6.46 12.69 -14.13
C GLU A 32 6.80 11.38 -14.86
N ILE A 33 6.98 10.28 -14.13
CA ILE A 33 7.21 8.96 -14.73
C ILE A 33 5.98 8.54 -15.54
N TRP A 34 4.78 8.67 -14.95
CA TRP A 34 3.53 8.32 -15.59
C TRP A 34 3.30 9.13 -16.88
N ASP A 35 3.53 10.44 -16.84
CA ASP A 35 3.32 11.33 -17.99
C ASP A 35 4.22 10.98 -19.19
N ARG A 36 5.41 10.42 -18.92
CA ARG A 36 6.38 9.99 -19.94
C ARG A 36 6.08 8.62 -20.54
N TRP A 37 5.14 7.85 -19.99
CA TRP A 37 4.81 6.53 -20.53
C TRP A 37 3.94 6.63 -21.78
N ASN A 38 4.21 5.73 -22.72
CA ASN A 38 3.36 5.54 -23.90
C ASN A 38 2.05 4.82 -23.52
N ASP A 39 1.08 4.88 -24.43
CA ASP A 39 -0.25 4.32 -24.19
C ASP A 39 -0.21 2.82 -23.92
N GLU A 40 0.67 2.08 -24.59
CA GLU A 40 0.85 0.64 -24.37
C GLU A 40 1.25 0.31 -22.93
N THR A 41 2.22 1.05 -22.37
CA THR A 41 2.66 0.85 -20.97
C THR A 41 1.56 1.26 -19.99
N LYS A 42 0.83 2.35 -20.29
CA LYS A 42 -0.31 2.79 -19.47
C LYS A 42 -1.44 1.76 -19.47
N GLN A 43 -1.78 1.21 -20.63
CA GLN A 43 -2.78 0.14 -20.76
C GLN A 43 -2.35 -1.11 -19.99
N LEU A 44 -1.07 -1.49 -20.07
CA LEU A 44 -0.53 -2.60 -19.28
C LEU A 44 -0.64 -2.34 -17.77
N PHE A 45 -0.47 -1.10 -17.32
CA PHE A 45 -0.68 -0.73 -15.93
C PHE A 45 -2.15 -0.88 -15.52
N TYR A 46 -3.07 -0.27 -16.28
CA TYR A 46 -4.51 -0.36 -15.98
C TYR A 46 -5.02 -1.80 -15.99
N SER A 47 -4.57 -2.64 -16.93
CA SER A 47 -5.01 -4.03 -17.00
C SER A 47 -4.60 -4.85 -15.77
N ASN A 48 -3.48 -4.50 -15.13
CA ASN A 48 -2.94 -5.23 -14.00
C ASN A 48 -3.35 -4.64 -12.64
N TYR A 49 -3.44 -3.31 -12.55
CA TYR A 49 -3.57 -2.59 -11.28
C TYR A 49 -4.80 -1.69 -11.20
N GLY A 50 -5.64 -1.66 -12.24
CA GLY A 50 -6.84 -0.84 -12.28
C GLY A 50 -6.52 0.65 -12.17
N ASP A 51 -7.38 1.37 -11.48
CA ASP A 51 -7.35 2.82 -11.29
C ASP A 51 -6.49 3.24 -10.10
N LEU A 52 -5.43 2.48 -9.78
CA LEU A 52 -4.51 2.79 -8.67
C LEU A 52 -3.94 4.22 -8.75
N LEU A 53 -3.83 4.78 -9.96
CA LEU A 53 -3.38 6.15 -10.20
C LEU A 53 -4.37 7.22 -9.74
N TYR A 54 -5.66 6.91 -9.61
CA TYR A 54 -6.67 7.82 -9.08
C TYR A 54 -6.28 8.37 -7.71
N LEU A 55 -5.52 7.57 -6.93
CA LEU A 55 -5.00 7.97 -5.62
C LEU A 55 -4.11 9.21 -5.66
N PHE A 56 -3.51 9.55 -6.79
CA PHE A 56 -2.67 10.74 -6.92
C PHE A 56 -3.45 12.05 -6.94
N ASP A 57 -4.76 11.98 -7.16
CA ASP A 57 -5.67 13.11 -7.23
C ASP A 57 -6.61 13.19 -6.02
N VAL A 58 -6.61 12.14 -5.18
CA VAL A 58 -7.33 12.13 -3.91
C VAL A 58 -6.67 13.12 -2.95
N LYS A 59 -7.41 14.17 -2.60
CA LYS A 59 -6.99 15.12 -1.57
C LYS A 59 -7.20 14.51 -0.20
N VAL A 60 -6.12 14.40 0.56
CA VAL A 60 -6.17 13.95 1.95
C VAL A 60 -6.62 15.13 2.82
N ASP A 61 -7.81 15.02 3.41
CA ASP A 61 -8.32 16.00 4.38
C ASP A 61 -7.75 15.66 5.77
N GLU A 62 -6.77 16.44 6.21
CA GLU A 62 -6.11 16.29 7.50
C GLU A 62 -7.09 16.31 8.67
N GLN A 63 -8.11 17.17 8.63
CA GLN A 63 -9.06 17.34 9.71
C GLN A 63 -10.00 16.13 9.80
N LEU A 64 -10.43 15.61 8.64
CA LEU A 64 -11.21 14.38 8.57
C LEU A 64 -10.42 13.18 9.12
N PHE A 65 -9.17 13.01 8.73
CA PHE A 65 -8.33 11.91 9.24
C PHE A 65 -8.10 12.02 10.74
N ARG A 66 -7.86 13.24 11.26
CA ARG A 66 -7.77 13.48 12.71
C ARG A 66 -9.04 13.10 13.45
N ALA A 67 -10.20 13.47 12.93
CA ALA A 67 -11.48 13.09 13.51
C ALA A 67 -11.69 11.56 13.47
N LEU A 68 -11.41 10.91 12.34
CA LEU A 68 -11.60 9.47 12.17
C LEU A 68 -10.68 8.65 13.09
N ALA A 69 -9.42 9.06 13.29
CA ALA A 69 -8.50 8.29 14.12
C ALA A 69 -8.87 8.26 15.61
N GLN A 70 -9.72 9.16 16.08
CA GLN A 70 -10.27 9.08 17.44
C GLN A 70 -11.17 7.86 17.62
N TYR A 71 -11.74 7.36 16.53
CA TYR A 71 -12.61 6.18 16.49
C TYR A 71 -11.86 4.91 16.10
N TRP A 72 -10.55 4.96 15.84
CA TRP A 72 -9.79 3.76 15.51
C TRP A 72 -9.67 2.83 16.72
N ASN A 73 -10.16 1.62 16.57
CA ASN A 73 -10.09 0.58 17.59
C ASN A 73 -9.01 -0.45 17.23
N PRO A 74 -7.83 -0.43 17.88
CA PRO A 74 -6.75 -1.34 17.54
C PRO A 74 -7.06 -2.80 17.87
N THR A 75 -7.95 -3.07 18.84
CA THR A 75 -8.34 -4.44 19.21
C THR A 75 -9.10 -5.13 18.08
N TYR A 76 -9.96 -4.39 17.39
CA TYR A 76 -10.78 -4.91 16.29
C TYR A 76 -10.24 -4.54 14.90
N SER A 77 -9.22 -3.68 14.83
CA SER A 77 -8.66 -3.15 13.57
C SER A 77 -9.73 -2.49 12.67
N CYS A 78 -10.65 -1.77 13.30
CA CYS A 78 -11.78 -1.09 12.64
C CYS A 78 -12.04 0.28 13.27
N PHE A 79 -12.84 1.12 12.60
CA PHE A 79 -13.37 2.33 13.22
C PHE A 79 -14.66 1.98 13.96
N THR A 80 -14.82 2.43 15.20
CA THR A 80 -16.01 2.11 16.01
C THR A 80 -16.78 3.38 16.36
N PHE A 81 -18.04 3.43 15.94
CA PHE A 81 -18.98 4.50 16.23
C PHE A 81 -20.08 3.95 17.12
N TRP A 82 -19.95 4.15 18.43
CA TRP A 82 -20.89 3.63 19.43
C TRP A 82 -20.96 2.09 19.39
N LYS A 83 -21.99 1.55 18.72
CA LYS A 83 -22.28 0.10 18.55
C LYS A 83 -22.11 -0.37 17.10
N VAL A 84 -21.60 0.48 16.22
CA VAL A 84 -21.41 0.18 14.80
C VAL A 84 -19.92 0.19 14.51
N ASP A 85 -19.44 -0.81 13.80
CA ASP A 85 -18.11 -0.81 13.21
C ASP A 85 -18.14 -0.33 11.75
N LEU A 86 -17.04 0.30 11.35
CA LEU A 86 -16.74 0.63 9.97
C LEU A 86 -15.37 0.03 9.66
N VAL A 87 -15.39 -1.01 8.83
CA VAL A 87 -14.21 -1.67 8.28
C VAL A 87 -14.23 -1.42 6.78
N PRO A 88 -13.27 -0.68 6.21
CA PRO A 88 -13.09 -0.66 4.77
C PRO A 88 -12.81 -2.09 4.29
N THR A 89 -13.72 -2.64 3.51
CA THR A 89 -13.63 -4.03 3.03
C THR A 89 -12.75 -4.12 1.79
N VAL A 90 -12.11 -5.26 1.57
CA VAL A 90 -11.29 -5.47 0.35
C VAL A 90 -12.17 -5.33 -0.90
N GLU A 91 -13.44 -5.68 -0.80
CA GLU A 91 -14.48 -5.51 -1.81
C GLU A 91 -14.69 -4.05 -2.19
N GLU A 92 -14.81 -3.15 -1.21
CA GLU A 92 -14.94 -1.71 -1.45
C GLU A 92 -13.71 -1.14 -2.15
N TYR A 93 -12.50 -1.51 -1.73
CA TYR A 93 -11.29 -1.09 -2.43
C TYR A 93 -11.20 -1.65 -3.85
N THR A 94 -11.63 -2.89 -4.04
CA THR A 94 -11.66 -3.53 -5.37
C THR A 94 -12.63 -2.79 -6.30
N ALA A 95 -13.80 -2.41 -5.79
CA ALA A 95 -14.78 -1.63 -6.53
C ALA A 95 -14.30 -0.20 -6.82
N LEU A 96 -13.70 0.48 -5.84
CA LEU A 96 -13.20 1.85 -5.98
C LEU A 96 -12.00 1.97 -6.93
N LEU A 97 -11.08 1.02 -6.88
CA LEU A 97 -9.83 1.05 -7.65
C LEU A 97 -9.86 0.15 -8.88
N HIS A 98 -10.96 -0.54 -9.17
CA HIS A 98 -11.06 -1.54 -10.24
C HIS A 98 -9.87 -2.52 -10.31
N CYS A 99 -9.34 -2.92 -9.15
CA CYS A 99 -8.11 -3.72 -9.07
C CYS A 99 -8.42 -5.21 -9.22
N LEU A 100 -8.34 -5.71 -10.47
CA LEU A 100 -8.65 -7.09 -10.85
C LEU A 100 -7.73 -8.16 -10.20
N ARG A 101 -6.58 -7.75 -9.66
CA ARG A 101 -5.55 -8.65 -9.12
C ARG A 101 -5.57 -8.83 -7.62
N LEU A 102 -6.40 -8.09 -6.88
CA LEU A 102 -6.57 -8.32 -5.44
C LEU A 102 -7.22 -9.69 -5.22
N GLN A 103 -6.40 -10.70 -4.91
CA GLN A 103 -6.91 -12.00 -4.49
C GLN A 103 -7.46 -11.86 -3.06
N VAL A 104 -8.76 -11.55 -2.95
CA VAL A 104 -9.48 -11.38 -1.68
C VAL A 104 -9.20 -12.55 -0.72
N ASN A 105 -9.20 -13.78 -1.24
CA ASN A 105 -8.89 -14.97 -0.45
C ASN A 105 -7.48 -14.98 0.14
N LYS A 106 -6.50 -14.37 -0.55
CA LYS A 106 -5.13 -14.26 -0.03
C LYS A 106 -5.03 -13.20 1.08
N ALA A 107 -5.70 -12.05 0.91
CA ALA A 107 -5.70 -10.97 1.90
C ALA A 107 -6.18 -11.43 3.29
N TYR A 108 -7.11 -12.39 3.33
CA TYR A 108 -7.63 -12.98 4.57
C TYR A 108 -6.96 -14.31 4.97
N SER A 109 -6.05 -14.85 4.16
CA SER A 109 -5.36 -16.10 4.46
C SER A 109 -4.01 -15.84 5.13
N ARG A 110 -3.81 -16.38 6.34
CA ARG A 110 -2.47 -16.44 6.94
C ARG A 110 -1.69 -17.57 6.28
N VAL A 111 -0.75 -17.22 5.40
CA VAL A 111 0.14 -18.20 4.77
C VAL A 111 1.11 -18.74 5.83
N ALA A 112 1.28 -20.06 5.89
CA ALA A 112 2.18 -20.72 6.85
C ALA A 112 3.68 -20.43 6.58
N TYR A 113 4.00 -19.97 5.37
CA TYR A 113 5.33 -19.53 4.95
C TYR A 113 5.23 -18.17 4.28
N VAL A 114 5.87 -17.15 4.87
CA VAL A 114 6.02 -15.83 4.27
C VAL A 114 7.44 -15.77 3.69
N PRO A 115 7.61 -15.75 2.35
CA PRO A 115 8.92 -15.58 1.75
C PRO A 115 9.63 -14.34 2.31
N ALA A 116 10.94 -14.43 2.50
CA ALA A 116 11.73 -13.29 2.99
C ALA A 116 11.54 -12.07 2.08
N PHE A 117 11.50 -10.87 2.67
CA PHE A 117 11.28 -9.61 1.96
C PHE A 117 12.11 -9.48 0.67
N TRP A 118 13.41 -9.78 0.73
CA TRP A 118 14.29 -9.69 -0.43
C TRP A 118 13.83 -10.60 -1.60
N ASN A 119 13.30 -11.79 -1.30
CA ASN A 119 12.84 -12.75 -2.31
C ASN A 119 11.59 -12.21 -3.03
N LYS A 120 10.67 -11.58 -2.29
CA LYS A 120 9.50 -10.94 -2.88
C LYS A 120 9.88 -9.76 -3.76
N VAL A 121 10.77 -8.88 -3.28
CA VAL A 121 11.25 -7.75 -4.09
C VAL A 121 12.01 -8.24 -5.33
N MET A 122 12.78 -9.33 -5.24
CA MET A 122 13.36 -9.97 -6.42
C MET A 122 12.30 -10.42 -7.41
N ASN A 123 11.24 -11.08 -6.95
CA ASN A 123 10.16 -11.52 -7.84
C ASN A 123 9.45 -10.35 -8.52
N ILE A 124 9.22 -9.25 -7.79
CA ILE A 124 8.59 -8.04 -8.34
C ILE A 124 9.52 -7.35 -9.35
N THR A 125 10.79 -7.14 -8.97
CA THR A 125 11.74 -6.34 -9.74
C THR A 125 12.48 -7.10 -10.84
N GLY A 126 12.57 -8.43 -10.76
CA GLY A 126 13.43 -9.24 -11.63
C GLY A 126 14.93 -9.12 -11.34
N MET A 127 15.33 -8.45 -10.26
CA MET A 127 16.74 -8.24 -9.91
C MET A 127 17.35 -9.42 -9.17
N SER A 128 18.68 -9.50 -9.15
CA SER A 128 19.41 -10.52 -8.39
C SER A 128 19.37 -10.27 -6.88
N GLU A 129 19.54 -11.35 -6.11
CA GLU A 129 19.61 -11.29 -4.64
C GLU A 129 20.67 -10.31 -4.15
N GLN A 130 21.87 -10.35 -4.74
CA GLN A 130 22.97 -9.45 -4.39
C GLN A 130 22.62 -7.99 -4.62
N TRP A 131 21.90 -7.68 -5.71
CA TRP A 131 21.48 -6.31 -5.99
C TRP A 131 20.48 -5.79 -4.95
N ILE A 132 19.54 -6.65 -4.54
CA ILE A 132 18.45 -6.34 -3.62
C ILE A 132 18.96 -6.22 -2.19
N THR A 133 19.67 -7.23 -1.70
CA THR A 133 20.21 -7.27 -0.33
C THR A 133 21.16 -6.12 -0.04
N ALA A 134 21.95 -5.67 -1.03
CA ALA A 134 22.82 -4.51 -0.92
C ALA A 134 22.07 -3.17 -0.79
N ARG A 135 20.78 -3.13 -1.14
CA ARG A 135 19.95 -1.90 -1.21
C ARG A 135 18.84 -1.84 -0.18
N ILE A 136 18.46 -2.98 0.38
CA ILE A 136 17.57 -3.03 1.54
C ILE A 136 18.29 -2.41 2.74
N LYS A 137 17.61 -1.50 3.42
CA LYS A 137 18.11 -0.83 4.61
C LYS A 137 17.13 -1.02 5.76
N GLN A 138 17.65 -1.07 6.97
CA GLN A 138 16.83 -0.99 8.17
C GLN A 138 16.45 0.48 8.41
N LYS A 139 15.14 0.74 8.56
CA LYS A 139 14.56 2.05 8.83
C LYS A 139 13.58 1.89 9.99
N GLY A 140 14.04 2.24 11.19
CA GLY A 140 13.31 1.89 12.42
C GLY A 140 13.24 0.37 12.59
N GLU A 141 12.03 -0.14 12.78
CA GLU A 141 11.77 -1.58 12.98
C GLU A 141 11.66 -2.37 11.67
N CYS A 142 11.67 -1.69 10.52
CA CYS A 142 11.36 -2.31 9.23
C CYS A 142 12.55 -2.37 8.31
N LYS A 143 12.57 -3.42 7.48
CA LYS A 143 13.40 -3.43 6.29
C LYS A 143 12.68 -2.68 5.17
N CYS A 144 13.41 -1.82 4.48
CA CYS A 144 12.85 -1.00 3.42
C CYS A 144 13.81 -0.89 2.23
N ILE A 145 13.26 -0.66 1.05
CA ILE A 145 14.01 -0.28 -0.15
C ILE A 145 13.81 1.21 -0.44
N PRO A 146 14.90 1.99 -0.63
CA PRO A 146 14.78 3.41 -0.96
C PRO A 146 14.09 3.65 -2.31
N TRP A 147 13.20 4.64 -2.38
CA TRP A 147 12.49 5.06 -3.59
C TRP A 147 13.44 5.34 -4.76
N LYS A 148 14.59 5.98 -4.50
CA LYS A 148 15.60 6.27 -5.54
C LYS A 148 16.05 5.01 -6.31
N ASN A 149 16.12 3.86 -5.64
CA ASN A 149 16.49 2.60 -6.27
C ASN A 149 15.37 2.05 -7.14
N LEU A 150 14.12 2.11 -6.65
CA LEU A 150 12.94 1.70 -7.41
C LEU A 150 12.73 2.61 -8.63
N ARG A 151 12.87 3.92 -8.46
CA ARG A 151 12.83 4.91 -9.55
C ARG A 151 13.83 4.59 -10.65
N TYR A 152 15.07 4.27 -10.29
CA TYR A 152 16.07 3.85 -11.26
C TYR A 152 15.62 2.62 -12.05
N LEU A 153 15.07 1.61 -11.37
CA LEU A 153 14.53 0.42 -12.04
C LEU A 153 13.41 0.80 -13.00
N ILE A 154 12.41 1.57 -12.58
CA ILE A 154 11.27 1.96 -13.43
C ILE A 154 11.74 2.66 -14.71
N LEU A 155 12.80 3.47 -14.64
CA LEU A 155 13.31 4.21 -15.79
C LEU A 155 14.17 3.35 -16.73
N ALA A 156 14.89 2.35 -16.20
CA ALA A 156 15.88 1.57 -16.95
C ALA A 156 15.48 0.12 -17.23
N HIS A 157 14.35 -0.36 -16.68
CA HIS A 157 14.00 -1.78 -16.79
C HIS A 157 13.67 -2.17 -18.24
N PRO A 158 14.32 -3.19 -18.81
CA PRO A 158 14.08 -3.61 -20.20
C PRO A 158 12.73 -4.33 -20.37
N ASP A 159 12.28 -5.03 -19.33
CA ASP A 159 10.95 -5.67 -19.29
C ASP A 159 9.88 -4.66 -18.85
N GLY A 160 8.94 -4.37 -19.75
CA GLY A 160 7.83 -3.46 -19.51
C GLY A 160 6.86 -3.93 -18.42
N LYS A 161 6.69 -5.24 -18.23
CA LYS A 161 5.86 -5.77 -17.15
C LYS A 161 6.50 -5.51 -15.79
N LYS A 162 7.77 -5.85 -15.64
CA LYS A 162 8.53 -5.56 -14.39
C LYS A 162 8.57 -4.07 -14.09
N LYS A 163 8.70 -3.22 -15.12
CA LYS A 163 8.61 -1.77 -14.97
C LYS A 163 7.29 -1.33 -14.33
N VAL A 164 6.17 -1.82 -14.84
CA VAL A 164 4.81 -1.55 -14.32
C VAL A 164 4.65 -2.11 -12.91
N ASP A 165 5.13 -3.34 -12.66
CA ASP A 165 5.05 -3.99 -11.34
C ASP A 165 5.82 -3.19 -10.27
N VAL A 166 7.03 -2.70 -10.59
CA VAL A 166 7.85 -1.88 -9.67
C VAL A 166 7.21 -0.51 -9.44
N PHE A 167 6.59 0.08 -10.46
CA PHE A 167 5.87 1.34 -10.32
C PHE A 167 4.66 1.19 -9.40
N ALA A 168 3.84 0.16 -9.60
CA ALA A 168 2.74 -0.16 -8.70
C ALA A 168 3.25 -0.39 -7.27
N PHE A 169 4.30 -1.20 -7.10
CA PHE A 169 4.91 -1.47 -5.78
C PHE A 169 5.33 -0.19 -5.05
N SER A 170 5.81 0.78 -5.81
CA SER A 170 6.16 2.09 -5.28
C SER A 170 4.93 2.92 -4.88
N ILE A 171 3.81 2.83 -5.61
CA ILE A 171 2.56 3.50 -5.22
C ILE A 171 2.04 2.94 -3.90
N TYR A 172 1.98 1.61 -3.75
CA TYR A 172 1.52 1.01 -2.50
C TYR A 172 2.37 1.44 -1.30
N GLY A 173 3.70 1.44 -1.44
CA GLY A 173 4.58 1.80 -0.32
C GLY A 173 4.74 3.29 -0.05
N LEU A 174 4.61 4.15 -1.07
CA LEU A 174 4.81 5.59 -0.91
C LEU A 174 3.51 6.36 -0.67
N VAL A 175 2.37 5.81 -1.11
CA VAL A 175 1.05 6.49 -1.06
C VAL A 175 0.11 5.81 -0.09
N ILE A 176 -0.10 4.50 -0.21
CA ILE A 176 -1.15 3.80 0.54
C ILE A 176 -0.67 3.44 1.96
N PHE A 177 0.56 2.94 2.08
CA PHE A 177 1.10 2.46 3.35
C PHE A 177 2.48 3.06 3.67
N PRO A 178 2.62 4.40 3.71
CA PRO A 178 3.92 5.04 3.93
C PRO A 178 4.37 4.88 5.39
N ARG A 179 5.26 3.92 5.66
CA ARG A 179 5.91 3.77 6.98
C ARG A 179 7.16 4.63 7.16
N ALA A 180 7.88 4.92 6.07
CA ALA A 180 9.07 5.77 6.09
C ALA A 180 9.16 6.60 4.81
N LEU A 181 9.30 7.91 4.94
CA LEU A 181 9.39 8.82 3.79
C LEU A 181 10.54 8.43 2.85
N GLY A 182 10.25 8.37 1.56
CA GLY A 182 11.16 8.01 0.49
C GLY A 182 11.56 6.53 0.48
N HIS A 183 10.82 5.65 1.17
CA HIS A 183 11.13 4.23 1.28
C HIS A 183 9.85 3.38 1.16
N VAL A 184 10.01 2.18 0.60
CA VAL A 184 8.95 1.16 0.56
C VAL A 184 9.33 0.05 1.54
N ASP A 185 8.46 -0.25 2.49
CA ASP A 185 8.73 -1.23 3.54
C ASP A 185 8.33 -2.67 3.16
N GLU A 186 8.73 -3.61 4.00
CA GLU A 186 8.55 -5.03 3.74
C GLU A 186 7.10 -5.51 3.73
N ALA A 187 6.20 -4.88 4.48
CA ALA A 187 4.80 -5.30 4.53
C ALA A 187 4.10 -5.12 3.17
N ILE A 188 4.59 -4.19 2.34
CA ILE A 188 4.04 -3.94 0.99
C ILE A 188 4.25 -5.13 0.08
N SER A 189 5.34 -5.87 0.28
CA SER A 189 5.65 -7.02 -0.56
C SER A 189 4.66 -8.17 -0.39
N ASP A 190 3.96 -8.23 0.75
CA ASP A 190 2.90 -9.21 1.00
C ASP A 190 1.63 -8.96 0.18
N ILE A 191 1.47 -7.73 -0.34
CA ILE A 191 0.33 -7.33 -1.17
C ILE A 191 0.55 -7.74 -2.65
N PHE A 192 1.80 -8.01 -3.06
CA PHE A 192 2.22 -8.19 -4.46
C PHE A 192 2.33 -9.65 -4.94
N ASP A 193 1.93 -10.63 -4.13
CA ASP A 193 2.07 -12.08 -4.43
C ASP A 193 1.00 -12.68 -5.36
#